data_AF-A0A366ED32-F1
#
_entry.id   AF-A0A366ED32-F1
#
_cell.length_a   1.000
_cell.length_b   1.000
_cell.length_c   1.000
_cell.angle_alpha   90.00
_cell.angle_beta   90.00
_cell.angle_gamma   90.00
#
_symmetry.space_group_name_H-M   'P 1'
#
loop_
_entity.id
_entity.type
_entity.pdbx_description
1 polymer ?
#
loop_
_entity_poly.entity_id
_entity_poly.type
_entity_poly.pdbx_seq_one_letter_code
_entity_poly.pdbx_strand_id
1 'polypeptide(L)'
;MIMTDEYIFRFQVQEVEEACDEFASRDVTVLTHILNDKKDLLHEGLFRVRFNQIGIYPFPKDVACQISSKHLQRLLLIELKRYIKPQRKYLTPGEYKPVW
;
A
#
# COMPACT_ATOMS: atom_id res chain seq x y z
N MET A 1 -7.31 22.53 6.65
CA MET A 1 -6.23 22.17 5.71
C MET A 1 -5.71 20.81 6.09
N ILE A 2 -5.78 19.82 5.20
CA ILE A 2 -5.12 18.52 5.42
C ILE A 2 -3.64 18.77 5.11
N MET A 3 -2.79 18.77 6.14
CA MET A 3 -1.35 18.92 5.98
C MET A 3 -0.82 17.67 5.27
N THR A 4 -0.62 17.75 3.97
CA THR A 4 0.02 16.71 3.15
C THR A 4 1.54 16.77 3.21
N ASP A 5 2.11 17.75 3.91
CA ASP A 5 3.52 18.12 3.76
C ASP A 5 4.47 17.44 4.75
N GLU A 6 3.98 16.59 5.67
CA GLU A 6 4.82 15.95 6.69
C GLU A 6 5.44 14.62 6.23
N TYR A 7 4.78 13.89 5.32
CA TYR A 7 5.19 12.54 4.93
C TYR A 7 5.21 12.37 3.41
N ILE A 8 6.30 11.78 2.91
CA ILE A 8 6.43 11.36 1.52
C ILE A 8 6.32 9.83 1.48
N PHE A 9 5.34 9.32 0.73
CA PHE A 9 5.16 7.89 0.54
C PHE A 9 5.73 7.45 -0.80
N ARG A 10 6.57 6.42 -0.79
CA ARG A 10 7.03 5.72 -2.00
C ARG A 10 6.57 4.29 -1.93
N PHE A 11 5.97 3.83 -3.02
CA PHE A 11 5.35 2.51 -3.10
C PHE A 11 5.90 1.72 -4.28
N GLN A 12 6.03 0.43 -4.06
CA GLN A 12 6.33 -0.53 -5.09
C GLN A 12 5.56 -1.82 -4.86
N VAL A 13 4.87 -2.29 -5.91
CA VAL A 13 4.36 -3.66 -5.94
C VAL A 13 5.53 -4.64 -5.99
N GLN A 14 5.54 -5.60 -5.07
CA GLN A 14 6.50 -6.70 -5.01
C GLN A 14 5.89 -7.99 -5.53
N GLU A 15 4.63 -8.25 -5.18
CA GLU A 15 3.96 -9.50 -5.49
C GLU A 15 2.45 -9.30 -5.61
N VAL A 16 1.84 -10.08 -6.48
CA VAL A 16 0.38 -10.18 -6.60
C VAL A 16 0.00 -11.65 -6.52
N GLU A 17 -0.91 -11.97 -5.61
CA GLU A 17 -1.44 -13.32 -5.43
C GLU A 17 -2.97 -13.33 -5.65
N GLU A 18 -3.51 -14.50 -6.00
CA GLU A 18 -4.95 -14.70 -5.96
C GLU A 18 -5.40 -14.88 -4.51
N ALA A 19 -6.43 -14.12 -4.11
CA ALA A 19 -6.96 -14.20 -2.75
C ALA A 19 -7.83 -15.44 -2.51
N CYS A 20 -8.13 -16.21 -3.57
CA CYS A 20 -8.98 -17.40 -3.55
C CYS A 20 -10.34 -17.19 -2.85
N ASP A 21 -10.95 -16.01 -3.03
CA ASP A 21 -12.28 -15.68 -2.52
C ASP A 21 -13.36 -15.68 -3.62
N GLU A 22 -14.63 -15.60 -3.23
CA GLU A 22 -15.78 -15.63 -4.13
C GLU A 22 -15.83 -14.43 -5.10
N PHE A 23 -15.01 -13.40 -4.87
CA PHE A 23 -15.00 -12.16 -5.64
C PHE A 23 -13.85 -12.08 -6.64
N ALA A 24 -13.12 -13.18 -6.83
CA ALA A 24 -11.91 -13.24 -7.65
C ALA A 24 -10.92 -12.13 -7.28
N SER A 25 -10.76 -11.87 -5.98
CA SER A 25 -9.91 -10.80 -5.50
C SER A 25 -8.43 -11.15 -5.67
N ARG A 26 -7.60 -10.10 -5.71
CA ARG A 26 -6.14 -10.21 -5.70
C ARG A 26 -5.59 -9.50 -4.49
N ASP A 27 -4.62 -10.13 -3.85
CA ASP A 27 -3.84 -9.53 -2.78
C ASP A 27 -2.52 -9.02 -3.36
N VAL A 28 -2.22 -7.75 -3.10
CA VAL A 28 -1.02 -7.08 -3.59
C VAL A 28 -0.12 -6.78 -2.40
N THR A 29 1.10 -7.29 -2.43
CA THR A 29 2.13 -6.93 -1.46
C THR A 29 2.87 -5.69 -1.96
N VAL A 30 2.83 -4.61 -1.17
CA VAL A 30 3.41 -3.31 -1.51
C VAL A 30 4.55 -2.98 -0.54
N LEU A 31 5.78 -2.90 -1.06
CA LEU A 31 6.90 -2.29 -0.35
C LEU A 31 6.68 -0.78 -0.26
N THR A 32 6.74 -0.27 0.95
CA THR A 32 6.45 1.13 1.26
C THR A 32 7.60 1.75 2.02
N HIS A 33 8.12 2.86 1.51
CA HIS A 33 8.99 3.77 2.25
C HIS A 33 8.19 5.00 2.66
N ILE A 34 8.28 5.36 3.93
CA ILE A 34 7.72 6.59 4.49
C ILE A 34 8.90 7.49 4.84
N LEU A 35 8.98 8.65 4.21
CA LEU A 35 10.03 9.64 4.44
C LEU A 35 9.45 10.88 5.11
N ASN A 36 10.27 11.62 5.85
CA ASN A 36 9.92 12.97 6.28
C ASN A 36 10.08 13.99 5.13
N ASP A 37 9.77 15.25 5.42
CA ASP A 37 9.98 16.41 4.55
C ASP A 37 11.44 16.57 4.06
N LYS A 38 12.41 16.15 4.88
CA LYS A 38 13.85 16.14 4.55
C LYS A 38 14.30 14.94 3.72
N LYS A 39 13.38 14.01 3.39
CA LYS A 39 13.63 12.74 2.69
C LYS A 39 14.41 11.71 3.51
N ASP A 40 14.49 11.86 4.83
CA ASP A 40 15.02 10.83 5.72
C ASP A 40 13.99 9.69 5.83
N LEU A 41 14.48 8.45 5.78
CA LEU A 41 13.64 7.26 5.93
C LEU A 41 13.14 7.13 7.37
N LEU A 42 11.83 7.30 7.57
CA LEU A 42 11.18 7.11 8.86
C LEU A 42 10.75 5.66 9.06
N HIS A 43 10.29 5.01 8.00
CA HIS A 43 9.80 3.64 8.05
C HIS A 43 9.89 2.95 6.70
N GLU A 44 10.20 1.67 6.72
CA GLU A 44 10.12 0.75 5.59
C GLU A 44 9.31 -0.47 6.03
N GLY A 45 8.38 -0.92 5.17
CA GLY A 45 7.54 -2.05 5.49
C GLY A 45 6.78 -2.60 4.28
N LEU A 46 6.30 -3.83 4.42
CA LEU A 46 5.44 -4.49 3.45
C LEU A 46 3.99 -4.43 3.92
N PHE A 47 3.11 -3.98 3.03
CA PHE A 47 1.69 -3.83 3.32
C PHE A 47 0.85 -4.49 2.25
N ARG A 48 -0.12 -5.31 2.66
CA ARG A 48 -1.04 -5.93 1.73
C ARG A 48 -2.20 -5.00 1.40
N VAL A 49 -2.64 -5.07 0.15
CA VAL A 49 -3.84 -4.42 -0.36
C VAL A 49 -4.64 -5.42 -1.19
N ARG A 50 -5.86 -5.71 -0.78
CA ARG A 50 -6.80 -6.51 -1.57
C ARG A 50 -7.51 -5.62 -2.58
N PHE A 51 -7.73 -6.10 -3.79
CA PHE A 51 -8.66 -5.46 -4.70
C PHE A 51 -9.47 -6.47 -5.51
N ASN A 52 -10.64 -6.03 -5.94
CA ASN A 52 -11.51 -6.74 -6.86
C ASN A 52 -12.35 -5.74 -7.67
N GLN A 53 -13.41 -6.21 -8.33
CA GLN A 53 -14.31 -5.35 -9.09
C GLN A 53 -15.05 -4.32 -8.22
N ILE A 54 -15.36 -4.67 -6.97
CA ILE A 54 -16.11 -3.83 -6.03
C ILE A 54 -15.23 -2.72 -5.47
N GLY A 55 -13.99 -3.02 -5.09
CA GLY A 55 -13.18 -2.04 -4.37
C GLY A 55 -11.71 -2.38 -4.20
N ILE A 56 -11.07 -1.57 -3.36
CA ILE A 56 -9.65 -1.65 -2.99
C ILE A 56 -9.60 -1.46 -1.48
N TYR A 57 -9.00 -2.44 -0.81
CA TYR A 57 -9.07 -2.67 0.63
C TYR A 57 -7.66 -2.94 1.16
N PRO A 58 -6.94 -1.90 1.60
CA PRO A 58 -5.71 -2.09 2.38
C PRO A 58 -6.00 -2.86 3.66
N PHE A 59 -5.08 -3.72 4.10
CA PHE A 59 -5.25 -4.53 5.31
C PHE A 59 -4.89 -3.69 6.56
N PRO A 60 -5.87 -3.26 7.39
CA PRO A 60 -5.58 -2.35 8.50
C PRO A 60 -4.72 -3.00 9.60
N LYS A 61 -4.78 -4.33 9.70
CA LYS A 61 -3.96 -5.10 10.64
C LYS A 61 -2.47 -4.97 10.32
N ASP A 62 -2.09 -5.09 9.05
CA ASP A 62 -0.69 -4.97 8.60
C ASP A 62 -0.13 -3.58 8.94
N VAL A 63 -0.94 -2.54 8.74
CA VAL A 63 -0.61 -1.15 9.08
C VAL A 63 -0.48 -0.96 10.60
N ALA A 64 -1.44 -1.46 11.37
CA ALA A 64 -1.46 -1.29 12.82
C ALA A 64 -0.34 -2.04 13.56
N CYS A 65 0.16 -3.13 12.98
CA CYS A 65 1.29 -3.89 13.54
C CYS A 65 2.64 -3.19 13.34
N GLN A 66 2.77 -2.31 12.34
CA GLN A 66 4.05 -1.68 11.97
C GLN A 66 4.13 -0.20 12.33
N ILE A 67 2.99 0.50 12.34
CA ILE A 67 2.93 1.95 12.55
C ILE A 67 2.22 2.24 13.88
N SER A 68 2.87 2.94 14.80
CA SER A 68 2.27 3.31 16.10
C SER A 68 1.31 4.51 16.01
N SER A 69 1.66 5.52 15.20
CA SER A 69 0.89 6.76 15.07
C SER A 69 -0.44 6.53 14.34
N LYS A 70 -1.57 6.74 15.04
CA LYS A 70 -2.92 6.62 14.45
C LYS A 70 -3.18 7.57 13.29
N HIS A 71 -2.53 8.73 13.29
CA HIS A 71 -2.60 9.66 12.16
C HIS A 71 -1.92 9.08 10.93
N LEU A 72 -0.67 8.60 11.08
CA LEU A 72 0.10 7.99 10.00
C LEU A 72 -0.56 6.70 9.48
N GLN A 73 -1.15 5.88 10.36
CA GLN A 73 -1.95 4.71 9.95
C GLN A 73 -3.06 5.12 8.97
N ARG A 74 -3.83 6.18 9.28
CA ARG A 74 -4.93 6.66 8.42
C ARG A 74 -4.43 7.19 7.09
N LEU A 75 -3.34 7.96 7.09
CA LEU A 75 -2.72 8.47 5.86
C LEU A 75 -2.24 7.33 4.98
N LEU A 76 -1.51 6.36 5.53
CA LEU A 76 -0.98 5.22 4.78
C LEU A 76 -2.09 4.40 4.13
N LEU A 77 -3.20 4.14 4.84
CA LEU A 77 -4.36 3.44 4.25
C LEU A 77 -4.95 4.18 3.04
N ILE A 78 -5.04 5.51 3.11
CA ILE A 78 -5.54 6.34 2.00
C ILE A 78 -4.57 6.28 0.82
N GLU A 79 -3.28 6.43 1.08
CA GLU A 79 -2.25 6.48 0.03
C GLU A 79 -2.04 5.11 -0.65
N LEU A 80 -2.04 4.00 0.09
CA LEU A 80 -2.05 2.64 -0.49
C LEU A 80 -3.21 2.44 -1.46
N LYS A 81 -4.41 2.89 -1.08
CA LYS A 81 -5.59 2.83 -1.94
C LYS A 81 -5.43 3.69 -3.19
N ARG A 82 -4.88 4.90 -3.05
CA ARG A 82 -4.62 5.82 -4.18
C ARG A 82 -3.59 5.23 -5.14
N TYR A 83 -2.54 4.61 -4.63
CA TYR A 83 -1.48 3.98 -5.41
C TYR A 83 -1.98 2.79 -6.23
N ILE A 84 -2.76 1.88 -5.65
CA ILE A 84 -3.26 0.69 -6.36
C ILE A 84 -4.35 1.03 -7.38
N LYS A 85 -5.19 2.04 -7.11
CA LYS A 85 -6.37 2.37 -7.94
C LYS A 85 -6.13 2.51 -9.45
N PRO A 86 -5.16 3.30 -9.94
CA PRO A 86 -4.96 3.46 -11.39
C PRO A 86 -4.39 2.21 -12.06
N GLN A 87 -3.61 1.41 -11.34
CA GLN A 87 -2.85 0.29 -11.92
C GLN A 87 -3.51 -1.08 -11.75
N ARG A 88 -4.54 -1.22 -10.89
CA ARG A 88 -5.18 -2.51 -10.57
C ARG A 88 -5.58 -3.37 -11.76
N LYS A 89 -5.96 -2.75 -12.89
CA LYS A 89 -6.34 -3.46 -14.14
C LYS A 89 -5.16 -4.14 -14.84
N TYR A 90 -3.95 -3.76 -14.51
CA TYR A 90 -2.71 -4.28 -15.10
C TYR A 90 -1.95 -5.22 -14.14
N LEU A 91 -2.37 -5.30 -12.88
CA LEU A 91 -1.72 -6.14 -11.87
C LEU A 91 -2.18 -7.59 -12.03
N THR A 92 -1.36 -8.43 -12.66
CA THR A 92 -1.54 -9.89 -12.78
C THR A 92 -0.76 -10.64 -11.69
N PRO A 93 -1.18 -11.85 -11.31
CA PRO A 93 -0.44 -12.68 -10.36
C PRO A 93 1.03 -12.87 -10.75
N GLY A 94 1.91 -12.88 -9.75
CA GLY A 94 3.36 -13.07 -9.91
C GLY A 94 4.21 -12.03 -9.18
N GLU A 95 5.53 -12.19 -9.30
CA GLU A 95 6.53 -11.31 -8.72
C GLU A 95 6.86 -10.12 -9.64
N TYR A 96 7.11 -8.96 -9.04
CA TYR A 96 7.40 -7.71 -9.72
C TYR A 96 8.81 -7.25 -9.36
N LYS A 97 9.59 -6.87 -10.37
CA LYS A 97 10.99 -6.46 -10.16
C LYS A 97 11.07 -5.12 -9.40
N PRO A 98 11.93 -5.01 -8.38
CA PRO A 98 12.37 -3.73 -7.79
C PRO A 98 12.73 -2.71 -8.89
N VAL A 99 12.23 -1.47 -8.78
CA VAL A 99 12.50 -0.40 -9.77
C VAL A 99 13.29 0.78 -9.19
N TRP A 100 13.77 0.63 -7.96
CA TRP A 100 14.57 1.61 -7.24
C TRP A 100 15.92 1.05 -6.77
#